data_AF-C1GQ62-F1
#
_entry.id   AF-C1GQ62-F1
#
_cell.length_a   1.000
_cell.length_b   1.000
_cell.length_c   1.000
_cell.angle_alpha   90.00
_cell.angle_beta   90.00
_cell.angle_gamma   90.00
#
_symmetry.space_group_name_H-M   'P 1'
#
loop_
_entity.id
_entity.type
_entity.pdbx_description
1 polymer ?
#
loop_
_entity_poly.entity_id
_entity_poly.type
_entity_poly.pdbx_seq_one_letter_code
_entity_poly.pdbx_strand_id
1 'polypeptide(L)'
;MSTVLAQTVLLRPFSLSQLISPVARSRCLRPLSTTRNLQSVQCASSEAESAVVFVGAGRPRSCLVPPSSTKLAPPKSNPNPLSFPHFPPSSVSLSSASSSSASNSSLFYSSSSFPSSSFSSSSSFLSSSPHNTQLIPSHRHSSPVNRAALLSRHFSSASAANDNTDSSMSYAKSPSEYTVRKVGQPQTLDFRAYIEKDGQPVSPLHDIPLYANEQQTILNMVVEIPRWTNAKLEISKEEFLNPIKQDVKKGKLRYVRNCFPHKGYLWNYGAFPRTWEDPNVVHPETKAKGDNDPLDVCEIGELVGYTGQVKQVKVLGVMALLDEEETDWKIIVIDINDPLAPKLNDIEDVERHLPGLLRATNEWFRIYKIPDGKPENQFAFSGECKNKKYAMEVVHECADAWEKLMSGKSNRGDISLANTSSEQSPDWVDSKQVNLPDGQNLPPAPIDGSVDKWFFISGAAV
;
A
#
# COMPACT_ATOMS: atom_id res chain seq x y z
N MET A 1 28.40 41.71 4.61
CA MET A 1 28.21 42.60 3.45
C MET A 1 28.27 41.76 2.18
N SER A 2 27.11 41.33 1.68
CA SER A 2 26.84 41.01 0.27
C SER A 2 25.38 40.55 0.19
N THR A 3 24.63 41.23 -0.65
CA THR A 3 23.17 41.31 -0.66
C THR A 3 22.56 40.17 -1.48
N VAL A 4 21.49 39.59 -0.94
CA VAL A 4 20.65 38.54 -1.54
C VAL A 4 19.79 39.11 -2.68
N LEU A 5 19.71 38.40 -3.81
CA LEU A 5 18.75 38.65 -4.89
C LEU A 5 17.79 37.45 -4.95
N ALA A 6 16.62 37.62 -4.31
CA ALA A 6 15.51 36.68 -4.41
C ALA A 6 14.61 37.08 -5.60
N GLN A 7 14.51 36.22 -6.60
CA GLN A 7 13.52 36.35 -7.67
C GLN A 7 12.18 35.76 -7.22
N THR A 8 11.19 36.64 -7.07
CA THR A 8 9.79 36.30 -6.84
C THR A 8 9.17 35.80 -8.15
N VAL A 9 8.79 34.52 -8.21
CA VAL A 9 7.93 33.98 -9.27
C VAL A 9 6.48 34.09 -8.82
N LEU A 10 5.75 35.02 -9.44
CA LEU A 10 4.30 35.20 -9.31
C LEU A 10 3.58 34.12 -10.13
N LEU A 11 3.06 33.09 -9.47
CA LEU A 11 2.12 32.14 -10.06
C LEU A 11 0.70 32.74 -9.98
N ARG A 12 0.12 33.06 -11.15
CA ARG A 12 -1.29 33.45 -11.30
C ARG A 12 -2.22 32.25 -11.05
N PRO A 13 -3.42 32.46 -10.49
CA PRO A 13 -4.37 31.39 -10.24
C PRO A 13 -5.02 30.95 -11.56
N PHE A 14 -4.96 29.66 -11.86
CA PHE A 14 -5.76 29.07 -12.93
C PHE A 14 -7.17 28.81 -12.40
N SER A 15 -8.15 29.50 -13.00
CA SER A 15 -9.58 29.23 -12.85
C SER A 15 -9.92 27.93 -13.55
N LEU A 16 -10.28 26.90 -12.79
CA LEU A 16 -10.87 25.67 -13.32
C LEU A 16 -12.38 25.88 -13.52
N SER A 17 -12.77 26.27 -14.73
CA SER A 17 -14.14 26.14 -15.22
C SER A 17 -14.10 25.35 -16.52
N GLN A 18 -15.09 24.46 -16.69
CA GLN A 18 -15.32 23.58 -17.84
C GLN A 18 -14.53 22.26 -17.82
N LEU A 19 -15.17 21.24 -17.24
CA LEU A 19 -15.22 19.87 -17.79
C LEU A 19 -16.34 19.12 -17.03
N ILE A 20 -17.57 19.40 -17.46
CA ILE A 20 -18.76 18.59 -17.13
C ILE A 20 -18.80 17.52 -18.23
N SER A 21 -18.43 16.29 -17.90
CA SER A 21 -18.65 15.14 -18.78
C SER A 21 -19.92 14.41 -18.34
N PRO A 22 -20.82 14.03 -19.27
CA PRO A 22 -22.11 13.46 -18.92
C PRO A 22 -21.95 12.00 -18.46
N VAL A 23 -22.65 11.68 -17.37
CA VAL A 23 -22.93 10.31 -16.93
C VAL A 23 -23.70 9.59 -18.06
N ALA A 24 -23.01 8.75 -18.82
CA ALA A 24 -23.62 7.79 -19.72
C ALA A 24 -24.13 6.60 -18.89
N ARG A 25 -25.44 6.61 -18.58
CA ARG A 25 -26.16 5.42 -18.11
C ARG A 25 -26.30 4.43 -19.27
N SER A 26 -25.42 3.44 -19.35
CA SER A 26 -25.67 2.25 -20.16
C SER A 26 -26.62 1.32 -19.42
N ARG A 27 -27.92 1.41 -19.76
CA ARG A 27 -28.88 0.33 -19.52
C ARG A 27 -28.61 -0.78 -20.53
N CYS A 28 -27.99 -1.88 -20.09
CA CYS A 28 -28.03 -3.15 -20.82
C CYS A 28 -29.45 -3.72 -20.72
N LEU A 29 -30.27 -3.44 -21.74
CA LEU A 29 -31.47 -4.20 -22.03
C LEU A 29 -31.04 -5.50 -22.73
N ARG A 30 -31.37 -6.64 -22.12
CA ARG A 30 -31.23 -7.98 -22.72
C ARG A 30 -32.13 -8.07 -23.97
N PRO A 31 -31.64 -8.61 -25.10
CA PRO A 31 -32.51 -9.14 -26.13
C PRO A 31 -32.87 -10.59 -25.77
N LEU A 32 -34.14 -10.83 -25.44
CA LEU A 32 -34.73 -12.17 -25.43
C LEU A 32 -35.09 -12.52 -26.87
N SER A 33 -34.32 -13.42 -27.48
CA SER A 33 -34.67 -14.09 -28.73
C SER A 33 -35.58 -15.28 -28.42
N THR A 34 -36.84 -15.17 -28.84
CA THR A 34 -37.82 -16.26 -28.79
C THR A 34 -37.91 -16.93 -30.15
N THR A 35 -37.59 -18.23 -30.22
CA THR A 35 -38.02 -19.11 -31.31
C THR A 35 -39.07 -20.09 -30.80
N ARG A 36 -40.30 -19.89 -31.29
CA ARG A 36 -41.42 -20.82 -31.53
C ARG A 36 -41.34 -22.23 -30.93
N ASN A 37 -42.29 -22.59 -30.07
CA ASN A 37 -43.44 -23.42 -30.49
C ASN A 37 -44.53 -23.54 -29.41
N LEU A 38 -45.74 -23.13 -29.83
CA LEU A 38 -47.07 -23.73 -29.66
C LEU A 38 -47.63 -24.15 -28.28
N GLN A 39 -48.87 -23.68 -28.10
CA GLN A 39 -50.00 -24.18 -27.31
C GLN A 39 -50.28 -23.58 -25.92
N SER A 40 -51.10 -22.52 -25.99
CA SER A 40 -52.35 -22.27 -25.25
C SER A 40 -52.37 -22.39 -23.73
N VAL A 41 -52.69 -21.28 -23.04
CA VAL A 41 -53.94 -21.08 -22.28
C VAL A 41 -54.04 -19.58 -21.88
N GLN A 42 -55.28 -19.12 -21.73
CA GLN A 42 -55.82 -17.77 -21.85
C GLN A 42 -55.66 -16.81 -20.64
N CYS A 43 -55.76 -15.51 -20.98
CA CYS A 43 -56.34 -14.37 -20.23
C CYS A 43 -55.69 -13.94 -18.89
N ALA A 44 -55.55 -12.67 -18.52
CA ALA A 44 -56.19 -11.43 -18.97
C ALA A 44 -55.25 -10.21 -18.77
N SER A 45 -55.45 -9.19 -19.59
CA SER A 45 -54.80 -7.88 -19.61
C SER A 45 -55.57 -6.83 -18.79
N SER A 46 -54.85 -5.93 -18.12
CA SER A 46 -55.23 -4.52 -18.01
C SER A 46 -54.00 -3.66 -17.70
N GLU A 47 -53.71 -2.72 -18.59
CA GLU A 47 -52.75 -1.62 -18.45
C GLU A 47 -53.32 -0.50 -17.56
N ALA A 48 -52.46 0.20 -16.82
CA ALA A 48 -52.70 1.59 -16.41
C ALA A 48 -51.37 2.34 -16.23
N GLU A 49 -51.39 3.59 -16.67
CA GLU A 49 -50.30 4.47 -17.06
C GLU A 49 -49.41 5.04 -15.93
N SER A 50 -48.26 5.54 -16.38
CA SER A 50 -47.26 6.34 -15.66
C SER A 50 -47.72 7.77 -15.38
N ALA A 51 -47.30 8.33 -14.24
CA ALA A 51 -47.01 9.76 -14.12
C ALA A 51 -45.88 9.98 -13.09
N VAL A 52 -44.73 10.46 -13.58
CA VAL A 52 -43.62 10.99 -12.77
C VAL A 52 -43.65 12.51 -12.91
N VAL A 53 -43.76 13.21 -11.78
CA VAL A 53 -43.62 14.66 -11.69
C VAL A 53 -42.21 15.00 -11.20
N PHE A 54 -41.46 15.72 -12.02
CA PHE A 54 -40.24 16.44 -11.63
C PHE A 54 -40.60 17.92 -11.46
N VAL A 55 -40.28 18.51 -10.29
CA VAL A 55 -40.24 19.97 -10.11
C VAL A 55 -38.79 20.41 -10.00
N GLY A 56 -38.41 21.33 -10.89
CA GLY A 56 -37.05 21.82 -11.07
C GLY A 56 -36.58 22.81 -10.01
N ALA A 57 -35.25 22.94 -9.96
CA ALA A 57 -34.50 23.85 -9.12
C ALA A 57 -34.53 25.30 -9.63
N GLY A 58 -34.62 26.25 -8.70
CA GLY A 58 -34.27 27.66 -8.88
C GLY A 58 -33.20 28.06 -7.86
N ARG A 59 -32.15 28.74 -8.32
CA ARG A 59 -30.94 29.17 -7.58
C ARG A 59 -30.72 30.69 -7.84
N PRO A 60 -29.69 31.36 -7.28
CA PRO A 60 -29.78 32.25 -6.10
C PRO A 60 -29.30 33.70 -6.38
N ARG A 61 -29.28 34.58 -5.36
CA ARG A 61 -28.47 35.83 -5.16
C ARG A 61 -29.06 36.57 -3.93
N SER A 62 -28.39 37.34 -3.08
CA SER A 62 -27.00 37.63 -2.71
C SER A 62 -27.05 38.77 -1.66
N CYS A 63 -26.01 38.90 -0.82
CA CYS A 63 -25.52 40.16 -0.22
C CYS A 63 -26.09 40.69 1.12
N LEU A 64 -25.23 40.60 2.17
CA LEU A 64 -24.66 41.70 3.00
C LEU A 64 -24.73 41.56 4.55
N VAL A 65 -23.56 41.21 5.12
CA VAL A 65 -22.80 41.85 6.23
C VAL A 65 -23.35 41.88 7.68
N PRO A 66 -22.56 41.44 8.71
CA PRO A 66 -22.86 41.53 10.15
C PRO A 66 -22.21 42.77 10.82
N PRO A 67 -22.45 43.07 12.13
CA PRO A 67 -21.38 42.81 13.12
C PRO A 67 -21.77 42.64 14.63
N SER A 68 -20.82 42.07 15.39
CA SER A 68 -20.32 42.43 16.75
C SER A 68 -21.19 42.47 18.04
N SER A 69 -20.75 41.62 18.99
CA SER A 69 -20.33 41.90 20.39
C SER A 69 -21.24 42.56 21.43
N THR A 70 -21.54 41.83 22.53
CA THR A 70 -21.35 42.20 23.97
C THR A 70 -21.77 41.01 24.88
N LYS A 71 -20.87 40.32 25.59
CA LYS A 71 -20.46 40.50 27.01
C LYS A 71 -21.61 40.44 28.04
N LEU A 72 -21.58 39.44 28.93
CA LEU A 72 -21.77 39.57 30.39
C LEU A 72 -21.39 38.26 31.11
N ALA A 73 -20.81 38.41 32.31
CA ALA A 73 -19.88 37.51 33.00
C ALA A 73 -20.54 36.78 34.22
N PRO A 74 -19.81 35.87 34.93
CA PRO A 74 -20.31 34.77 35.77
C PRO A 74 -20.40 35.14 37.27
N PRO A 75 -20.57 34.17 38.21
CA PRO A 75 -19.61 34.19 39.34
C PRO A 75 -19.30 32.84 40.09
N LYS A 76 -18.13 32.84 40.74
CA LYS A 76 -17.70 32.25 42.06
C LYS A 76 -17.03 30.87 42.18
N SER A 77 -15.96 30.90 43.00
CA SER A 77 -14.95 29.91 43.34
C SER A 77 -14.90 29.62 44.86
N ASN A 78 -14.42 28.41 45.20
CA ASN A 78 -13.71 27.97 46.43
C ASN A 78 -14.48 27.74 47.76
N PRO A 79 -13.93 26.98 48.75
CA PRO A 79 -12.65 26.21 48.81
C PRO A 79 -12.69 24.77 49.45
N ASN A 80 -11.57 24.04 49.30
CA ASN A 80 -11.04 22.82 49.99
C ASN A 80 -11.08 22.88 51.56
N PRO A 81 -10.79 21.82 52.40
CA PRO A 81 -9.55 21.00 52.38
C PRO A 81 -9.48 19.58 53.10
N LEU A 82 -8.27 18.96 53.11
CA LEU A 82 -7.69 17.90 54.00
C LEU A 82 -8.05 16.41 53.69
N SER A 83 -7.17 15.40 53.60
CA SER A 83 -6.01 15.00 54.46
C SER A 83 -5.17 13.83 53.85
N PHE A 84 -3.89 13.72 54.24
CA PHE A 84 -2.87 12.64 53.98
C PHE A 84 -2.59 11.83 55.28
N PRO A 85 -1.93 10.63 55.28
CA PRO A 85 -0.44 10.46 55.40
C PRO A 85 0.15 9.25 54.60
N HIS A 86 1.38 9.27 54.01
CA HIS A 86 2.75 8.97 54.56
C HIS A 86 3.01 7.48 54.95
N PHE A 87 3.92 6.70 54.30
CA PHE A 87 5.36 6.41 54.62
C PHE A 87 5.83 5.15 53.80
N PRO A 88 7.11 4.68 53.77
CA PRO A 88 8.42 5.25 53.34
C PRO A 88 9.20 4.35 52.31
N PRO A 89 10.46 4.66 51.90
CA PRO A 89 11.26 3.87 50.96
C PRO A 89 12.20 2.85 51.63
N SER A 90 12.67 1.84 50.89
CA SER A 90 13.70 0.88 51.33
C SER A 90 14.84 0.72 50.32
N SER A 91 16.01 0.53 50.91
CA SER A 91 17.37 0.65 50.39
C SER A 91 17.97 -0.67 49.86
N VAL A 92 18.86 -0.51 48.89
CA VAL A 92 20.10 -1.23 48.58
C VAL A 92 20.49 -2.40 49.51
N SER A 93 20.78 -3.57 48.91
CA SER A 93 21.81 -4.50 49.40
C SER A 93 22.47 -5.26 48.24
N LEU A 94 23.78 -5.05 48.10
CA LEU A 94 24.71 -5.96 47.42
C LEU A 94 24.96 -7.18 48.33
N SER A 95 25.15 -8.36 47.75
CA SER A 95 26.27 -9.26 48.09
C SER A 95 26.23 -10.58 47.34
N SER A 96 27.42 -10.93 46.81
CA SER A 96 28.00 -12.27 46.66
C SER A 96 27.32 -13.30 45.76
N ALA A 97 28.00 -14.24 45.10
CA ALA A 97 29.37 -14.49 44.65
C ALA A 97 29.34 -15.96 44.18
N SER A 98 30.29 -16.37 43.33
CA SER A 98 30.66 -17.77 43.01
C SER A 98 29.62 -18.56 42.17
N SER A 99 29.93 -19.38 41.16
CA SER A 99 31.20 -19.98 40.70
C SER A 99 30.91 -20.78 39.40
N SER A 100 31.65 -20.54 38.32
CA SER A 100 32.54 -21.48 37.61
C SER A 100 31.95 -22.69 36.85
N SER A 101 32.16 -22.70 35.53
CA SER A 101 32.67 -23.81 34.67
C SER A 101 32.27 -23.48 33.22
N ALA A 102 33.12 -23.13 32.26
CA ALA A 102 34.34 -23.74 31.71
C ALA A 102 34.11 -25.07 30.97
N SER A 103 34.01 -24.99 29.63
CA SER A 103 34.46 -26.07 28.74
C SER A 103 34.75 -25.55 27.32
N ASN A 104 36.01 -25.75 26.94
CA ASN A 104 36.67 -25.51 25.65
C ASN A 104 36.26 -26.53 24.57
N SER A 105 36.32 -26.14 23.30
CA SER A 105 36.84 -26.91 22.14
C SER A 105 36.67 -26.04 20.88
N SER A 106 37.70 -25.48 20.25
CA SER A 106 38.86 -26.04 19.50
C SER A 106 38.63 -26.03 17.97
N LEU A 107 39.40 -25.17 17.28
CA LEU A 107 40.12 -25.37 16.00
C LEU A 107 39.28 -25.76 14.76
N PHE A 108 39.41 -25.12 13.59
CA PHE A 108 40.51 -25.29 12.63
C PHE A 108 40.45 -24.22 11.49
N TYR A 109 41.61 -23.69 11.09
CA TYR A 109 42.15 -23.50 9.71
C TYR A 109 41.16 -23.19 8.56
N SER A 110 41.31 -22.16 7.70
CA SER A 110 42.50 -21.85 6.88
C SER A 110 42.37 -20.47 6.20
N SER A 111 43.50 -19.78 6.07
CA SER A 111 43.76 -18.65 5.18
C SER A 111 44.12 -19.12 3.76
N SER A 112 43.63 -18.45 2.72
CA SER A 112 44.27 -18.48 1.40
C SER A 112 44.26 -17.08 0.76
N SER A 113 45.46 -16.67 0.35
CA SER A 113 45.80 -15.44 -0.33
C SER A 113 45.93 -15.73 -1.83
N PHE A 114 45.44 -14.85 -2.71
CA PHE A 114 45.75 -14.90 -4.14
C PHE A 114 46.45 -13.59 -4.60
N PRO A 115 47.42 -13.68 -5.53
CA PRO A 115 48.33 -12.59 -5.85
C PRO A 115 47.90 -11.74 -7.06
N SER A 116 48.61 -10.63 -7.19
CA SER A 116 48.55 -9.58 -8.20
C SER A 116 48.84 -10.07 -9.63
N SER A 117 48.18 -9.44 -10.62
CA SER A 117 48.66 -9.42 -12.02
C SER A 117 48.48 -8.03 -12.62
N SER A 118 49.61 -7.37 -12.84
CA SER A 118 49.77 -6.17 -13.65
C SER A 118 49.92 -6.54 -15.14
N PHE A 119 49.16 -5.90 -16.02
CA PHE A 119 49.42 -5.88 -17.46
C PHE A 119 49.69 -4.44 -17.92
N SER A 120 50.88 -4.22 -18.43
CA SER A 120 51.26 -3.06 -19.24
C SER A 120 51.51 -3.57 -20.66
N SER A 121 50.91 -2.91 -21.64
CA SER A 121 51.22 -3.11 -23.06
C SER A 121 51.41 -1.76 -23.72
N SER A 122 52.66 -1.49 -24.08
CA SER A 122 53.11 -0.39 -24.91
C SER A 122 53.10 -0.82 -26.37
N SER A 123 52.59 0.03 -27.26
CA SER A 123 52.92 -0.01 -28.68
C SER A 123 52.90 1.41 -29.25
N SER A 124 54.10 1.90 -29.50
CA SER A 124 54.46 3.06 -30.33
C SER A 124 54.08 2.85 -31.80
N PHE A 125 53.77 3.93 -32.54
CA PHE A 125 54.55 4.40 -33.71
C PHE A 125 53.78 5.45 -34.57
N LEU A 126 54.50 6.55 -34.86
CA LEU A 126 54.52 7.39 -36.08
C LEU A 126 53.33 8.35 -36.35
N SER A 127 53.55 9.68 -36.27
CA SER A 127 53.96 10.62 -37.36
C SER A 127 52.73 11.09 -38.18
N SER A 128 52.43 12.35 -38.52
CA SER A 128 53.14 13.64 -38.60
C SER A 128 52.11 14.77 -38.83
N SER A 129 52.48 15.99 -38.41
CA SER A 129 51.83 17.33 -38.38
C SER A 129 51.47 17.98 -39.75
N PRO A 130 51.17 19.31 -39.87
CA PRO A 130 50.11 20.16 -39.26
C PRO A 130 49.42 21.14 -40.26
N HIS A 131 48.57 22.03 -39.72
CA HIS A 131 48.12 23.35 -40.21
C HIS A 131 47.04 23.45 -41.32
N ASN A 132 45.88 23.98 -40.94
CA ASN A 132 45.32 25.18 -41.60
C ASN A 132 44.38 25.95 -40.67
N THR A 133 44.50 27.27 -40.67
CA THR A 133 43.80 28.25 -39.82
C THR A 133 43.02 29.20 -40.72
N GLN A 134 41.69 29.20 -40.70
CA GLN A 134 40.83 30.30 -41.20
C GLN A 134 39.48 30.25 -40.46
N LEU A 135 39.20 31.18 -39.55
CA LEU A 135 38.48 32.46 -39.71
C LEU A 135 36.94 32.32 -39.73
N ILE A 136 36.33 32.92 -38.70
CA ILE A 136 34.90 33.07 -38.39
C ILE A 136 34.21 33.99 -39.42
N PRO A 137 32.91 33.78 -39.72
CA PRO A 137 31.97 34.88 -39.48
C PRO A 137 30.67 34.48 -38.76
N SER A 138 30.20 35.46 -37.99
CA SER A 138 29.04 35.54 -37.12
C SER A 138 27.67 35.58 -37.81
N HIS A 139 26.64 35.28 -36.98
CA HIS A 139 25.20 35.57 -37.12
C HIS A 139 24.37 34.75 -38.12
N ARG A 140 23.44 33.93 -37.58
CA ARG A 140 21.99 34.14 -37.76
C ARG A 140 21.15 33.34 -36.77
N HIS A 141 20.19 34.04 -36.19
CA HIS A 141 19.18 33.56 -35.25
C HIS A 141 18.29 32.48 -35.88
N SER A 142 18.09 31.36 -35.18
CA SER A 142 17.01 30.41 -35.46
C SER A 142 15.99 30.46 -34.32
N SER A 143 14.78 30.87 -34.67
CA SER A 143 13.57 31.03 -33.88
C SER A 143 13.04 29.72 -33.27
N PRO A 144 12.23 29.78 -32.19
CA PRO A 144 11.72 28.60 -31.52
C PRO A 144 10.64 27.94 -32.38
N VAL A 145 10.95 26.82 -33.01
CA VAL A 145 9.97 26.07 -33.80
C VAL A 145 9.03 25.32 -32.86
N ASN A 146 7.75 25.68 -33.00
CA ASN A 146 6.56 25.21 -32.31
C ASN A 146 6.54 23.71 -31.95
N ARG A 147 6.85 23.40 -30.69
CA ARG A 147 6.60 22.08 -30.05
C ARG A 147 5.12 21.65 -30.17
N ALA A 148 4.20 22.60 -30.34
CA ALA A 148 2.78 22.36 -30.58
C ALA A 148 2.45 21.76 -31.96
N ALA A 149 3.26 22.02 -33.00
CA ALA A 149 3.03 21.48 -34.35
C ALA A 149 3.49 20.02 -34.49
N LEU A 150 4.46 19.58 -33.67
CA LEU A 150 4.89 18.18 -33.57
C LEU A 150 3.85 17.31 -32.84
N LEU A 151 3.13 17.87 -31.86
CA LEU A 151 2.04 17.18 -31.16
C LEU A 151 0.77 17.05 -32.02
N SER A 152 0.50 18.02 -32.91
CA SER A 152 -0.64 17.97 -33.85
C SER A 152 -0.48 16.92 -34.96
N ARG A 153 0.75 16.45 -35.25
CA ARG A 153 0.98 15.40 -36.27
C ARG A 153 0.88 13.98 -35.70
N HIS A 154 1.01 13.80 -34.40
CA HIS A 154 0.83 12.49 -33.74
C HIS A 154 -0.64 12.10 -33.53
N PHE A 155 -1.57 13.05 -33.60
CA PHE A 155 -3.01 12.78 -33.46
C PHE A 155 -3.79 12.69 -34.78
N SER A 156 -3.13 12.88 -35.94
CA SER A 156 -3.81 12.93 -37.25
C SER A 156 -3.34 11.88 -38.26
N SER A 157 -2.52 10.90 -37.86
CA SER A 157 -2.01 9.84 -38.75
C SER A 157 -2.54 8.42 -38.45
N ALA A 158 -3.61 8.27 -37.67
CA ALA A 158 -4.19 6.97 -37.33
C ALA A 158 -5.35 6.53 -38.26
N SER A 159 -5.56 7.24 -39.37
CA SER A 159 -6.72 7.05 -40.26
C SER A 159 -6.27 6.65 -41.66
N ALA A 160 -5.80 5.41 -41.83
CA ALA A 160 -5.79 4.63 -43.09
C ALA A 160 -4.62 3.64 -43.10
N ALA A 161 -4.83 2.41 -42.60
CA ALA A 161 -4.09 1.24 -43.05
C ALA A 161 -4.93 -0.02 -42.79
N ASN A 162 -5.16 -0.76 -43.87
CA ASN A 162 -5.96 -1.97 -43.99
C ASN A 162 -5.38 -3.17 -43.22
N ASP A 163 -6.29 -4.14 -43.05
CA ASP A 163 -6.11 -5.60 -43.03
C ASP A 163 -5.79 -6.32 -41.71
N ASN A 164 -6.84 -7.03 -41.26
CA ASN A 164 -6.83 -8.38 -40.70
C ASN A 164 -6.13 -8.61 -39.35
N THR A 165 -6.85 -8.32 -38.25
CA THR A 165 -7.14 -9.24 -37.13
C THR A 165 -7.75 -8.43 -35.97
N ASP A 166 -9.08 -8.26 -35.98
CA ASP A 166 -9.77 -7.53 -34.92
C ASP A 166 -10.00 -8.43 -33.70
N SER A 167 -8.92 -8.63 -32.94
CA SER A 167 -8.99 -9.19 -31.58
C SER A 167 -9.31 -8.03 -30.64
N SER A 168 -10.59 -7.68 -30.56
CA SER A 168 -11.14 -6.77 -29.54
C SER A 168 -10.82 -7.35 -28.16
N MET A 169 -9.68 -6.96 -27.60
CA MET A 169 -9.21 -7.35 -26.28
C MET A 169 -9.97 -6.52 -25.25
N SER A 170 -11.24 -6.87 -25.04
CA SER A 170 -12.03 -6.34 -23.94
C SER A 170 -11.38 -6.77 -22.62
N TYR A 171 -10.81 -5.82 -21.88
CA TYR A 171 -10.35 -5.98 -20.50
C TYR A 171 -11.55 -6.11 -19.53
N ALA A 172 -12.53 -6.94 -19.87
CA ALA A 172 -13.64 -7.25 -18.99
C ALA A 172 -13.12 -8.17 -17.88
N LYS A 173 -12.59 -7.56 -16.82
CA LYS A 173 -12.21 -8.21 -15.57
C LYS A 173 -13.38 -9.04 -15.06
N SER A 174 -13.20 -10.35 -14.90
CA SER A 174 -14.14 -11.17 -14.14
C SER A 174 -14.27 -10.55 -12.74
N PRO A 175 -15.48 -10.25 -12.25
CA PRO A 175 -15.65 -9.72 -10.91
C PRO A 175 -15.01 -10.69 -9.91
N SER A 176 -14.27 -10.14 -8.94
CA SER A 176 -13.72 -10.94 -7.85
C SER A 176 -14.88 -11.64 -7.13
N GLU A 177 -14.66 -12.89 -6.70
CA GLU A 177 -15.60 -13.59 -5.81
C GLU A 177 -15.70 -12.91 -4.42
N TYR A 178 -14.75 -12.03 -4.11
CA TYR A 178 -14.68 -11.29 -2.85
C TYR A 178 -15.25 -9.87 -2.97
N THR A 179 -16.14 -9.52 -2.04
CA THR A 179 -16.69 -8.17 -1.85
C THR A 179 -16.26 -7.59 -0.50
N VAL A 180 -16.50 -6.29 -0.31
CA VAL A 180 -16.14 -5.59 0.93
C VAL A 180 -17.39 -4.99 1.56
N ARG A 181 -17.68 -5.40 2.79
CA ARG A 181 -18.71 -4.80 3.65
C ARG A 181 -18.09 -3.73 4.53
N LYS A 182 -18.42 -2.46 4.27
CA LYS A 182 -17.94 -1.29 5.03
C LYS A 182 -18.91 -0.91 6.14
N VAL A 183 -18.52 -1.15 7.38
CA VAL A 183 -19.28 -0.80 8.58
C VAL A 183 -18.66 0.45 9.20
N GLY A 184 -19.51 1.44 9.52
CA GLY A 184 -19.06 2.74 10.01
C GLY A 184 -18.53 3.67 8.91
N GLN A 185 -18.17 4.88 9.30
CA GLN A 185 -17.69 5.92 8.39
C GLN A 185 -16.17 5.80 8.21
N PRO A 186 -15.62 5.72 6.99
CA PRO A 186 -14.16 5.72 6.79
C PRO A 186 -13.49 6.93 7.46
N GLN A 187 -12.25 6.78 7.95
CA GLN A 187 -11.52 7.80 8.71
C GLN A 187 -12.12 8.13 10.10
N THR A 188 -12.82 7.17 10.71
CA THR A 188 -13.25 7.22 12.12
C THR A 188 -12.77 5.99 12.88
N LEU A 189 -12.78 6.04 14.22
CA LEU A 189 -12.42 4.91 15.09
C LEU A 189 -13.36 3.70 14.90
N ASP A 190 -14.54 3.94 14.33
CA ASP A 190 -15.63 2.98 14.28
C ASP A 190 -15.60 2.17 12.97
N PHE A 191 -14.75 2.57 12.02
CA PHE A 191 -14.68 2.00 10.69
C PHE A 191 -14.09 0.59 10.67
N ARG A 192 -14.80 -0.34 10.05
CA ARG A 192 -14.33 -1.69 9.75
C ARG A 192 -14.67 -2.04 8.31
N ALA A 193 -13.72 -2.64 7.61
CA ALA A 193 -13.92 -3.26 6.31
C ALA A 193 -13.81 -4.78 6.46
N TYR A 194 -14.96 -5.46 6.42
CA TYR A 194 -15.03 -6.92 6.39
C TYR A 194 -14.95 -7.39 4.94
N ILE A 195 -14.31 -8.54 4.71
CA ILE A 195 -14.32 -9.21 3.42
C ILE A 195 -15.44 -10.24 3.41
N GLU A 196 -16.13 -10.35 2.29
CA GLU A 196 -17.17 -11.35 2.08
C GLU A 196 -16.82 -12.21 0.87
N LYS A 197 -17.17 -13.48 0.93
CA LYS A 197 -17.23 -14.38 -0.21
C LYS A 197 -18.68 -14.80 -0.40
N ASP A 198 -19.24 -14.58 -1.60
CA ASP A 198 -20.64 -14.86 -1.90
C ASP A 198 -21.63 -14.21 -0.91
N GLY A 199 -21.29 -13.00 -0.42
CA GLY A 199 -22.09 -12.23 0.55
C GLY A 199 -21.98 -12.69 2.01
N GLN A 200 -21.18 -13.72 2.30
CA GLN A 200 -20.93 -14.21 3.65
C GLN A 200 -19.59 -13.69 4.17
N PRO A 201 -19.52 -13.14 5.40
CA PRO A 201 -18.26 -12.66 5.98
C PRO A 201 -17.21 -13.75 6.13
N VAL A 202 -15.96 -13.43 5.80
CA VAL A 202 -14.80 -14.31 5.93
C VAL A 202 -13.64 -13.55 6.60
N SER A 203 -12.78 -14.27 7.32
CA SER A 203 -11.56 -13.70 7.87
C SER A 203 -10.53 -13.42 6.76
N PRO A 204 -10.08 -12.18 6.54
CA PRO A 204 -9.00 -11.90 5.60
C PRO A 204 -7.67 -12.50 6.04
N LEU A 205 -7.51 -12.84 7.31
CA LEU A 205 -6.29 -13.47 7.82
C LEU A 205 -6.29 -15.00 7.60
N HIS A 206 -7.43 -15.64 7.77
CA HIS A 206 -7.50 -17.11 7.88
C HIS A 206 -8.25 -17.80 6.74
N ASP A 207 -9.26 -17.15 6.16
CA ASP A 207 -10.18 -17.83 5.24
C ASP A 207 -9.81 -17.67 3.77
N ILE A 208 -9.12 -16.60 3.40
CA ILE A 208 -8.69 -16.39 2.02
C ILE A 208 -7.49 -17.30 1.73
N PRO A 209 -7.54 -18.18 0.71
CA PRO A 209 -6.40 -19.02 0.37
C PRO A 209 -5.18 -18.18 -0.01
N LEU A 210 -3.99 -18.54 0.48
CA LEU A 210 -2.74 -17.90 0.07
C LEU A 210 -2.52 -17.98 -1.45
N TYR A 211 -2.72 -19.16 -2.01
CA TYR A 211 -2.57 -19.41 -3.45
C TYR A 211 -3.92 -19.30 -4.17
N ALA A 212 -3.94 -18.53 -5.25
CA ALA A 212 -5.11 -18.35 -6.10
C ALA A 212 -5.24 -19.45 -7.17
N ASN A 213 -4.17 -20.21 -7.42
CA ASN A 213 -4.15 -21.30 -8.39
C ASN A 213 -3.43 -22.54 -7.84
N GLU A 214 -3.79 -23.71 -8.39
CA GLU A 214 -3.23 -25.00 -7.97
C GLU A 214 -1.72 -25.10 -8.14
N GLN A 215 -1.15 -24.42 -9.15
CA GLN A 215 0.30 -24.44 -9.41
C GLN A 215 1.10 -23.59 -8.40
N GLN A 216 0.44 -22.89 -7.47
CA GLN A 216 1.07 -22.05 -6.44
C GLN A 216 1.98 -20.94 -7.02
N THR A 217 1.63 -20.43 -8.19
CA THR A 217 2.40 -19.37 -8.88
C THR A 217 1.76 -18.00 -8.75
N ILE A 218 0.45 -17.95 -8.46
CA ILE A 218 -0.34 -16.74 -8.26
C ILE A 218 -0.88 -16.76 -6.82
N LEU A 219 -0.71 -15.65 -6.12
CA LEU A 219 -1.12 -15.51 -4.73
C LEU A 219 -2.28 -14.52 -4.60
N ASN A 220 -3.12 -14.70 -3.59
CA ASN A 220 -4.10 -13.70 -3.21
C ASN A 220 -3.46 -12.70 -2.26
N MET A 221 -3.55 -11.40 -2.58
CA MET A 221 -3.16 -10.30 -1.71
C MET A 221 -4.42 -9.62 -1.18
N VAL A 222 -4.46 -9.33 0.12
CA VAL A 222 -5.48 -8.45 0.72
C VAL A 222 -4.92 -7.04 0.77
N VAL A 223 -5.50 -6.11 0.01
CA VAL A 223 -5.09 -4.70 0.01
C VAL A 223 -5.66 -4.00 1.23
N GLU A 224 -4.80 -3.38 2.03
CA GLU A 224 -5.18 -2.61 3.21
C GLU A 224 -5.17 -1.11 2.91
N ILE A 225 -4.07 -0.62 2.31
CA ILE A 225 -3.82 0.81 2.11
C ILE A 225 -3.60 1.09 0.62
N PRO A 226 -4.52 1.82 -0.02
CA PRO A 226 -4.34 2.26 -1.41
C PRO A 226 -3.13 3.17 -1.57
N ARG A 227 -2.44 3.05 -2.72
CA ARG A 227 -1.32 3.92 -3.07
C ARG A 227 -1.69 5.42 -2.95
N TRP A 228 -0.76 6.21 -2.41
CA TRP A 228 -0.86 7.64 -2.14
C TRP A 228 -1.89 8.06 -1.10
N THR A 229 -2.29 7.15 -0.23
CA THR A 229 -3.08 7.44 0.97
C THR A 229 -2.24 7.34 2.24
N ASN A 230 -2.74 7.88 3.35
CA ASN A 230 -1.96 8.05 4.59
C ASN A 230 -2.52 7.26 5.78
N ALA A 231 -3.79 6.88 5.76
CA ALA A 231 -4.43 6.16 6.85
C ALA A 231 -3.76 4.79 7.01
N LYS A 232 -3.21 4.50 8.20
CA LYS A 232 -2.63 3.18 8.46
C LYS A 232 -3.76 2.20 8.77
N LEU A 233 -4.29 1.61 7.70
CA LEU A 233 -5.29 0.56 7.76
C LEU A 233 -4.57 -0.79 7.81
N GLU A 234 -5.07 -1.70 8.63
CA GLU A 234 -4.47 -3.02 8.86
C GLU A 234 -5.55 -4.06 9.20
N ILE A 235 -5.32 -5.32 8.82
CA ILE A 235 -6.08 -6.48 9.29
C ILE A 235 -5.94 -6.54 10.82
N SER A 236 -7.06 -6.37 11.54
CA SER A 236 -7.01 -6.44 13.01
C SER A 236 -6.88 -7.88 13.47
N LYS A 237 -5.76 -8.23 14.09
CA LYS A 237 -5.52 -9.59 14.58
C LYS A 237 -6.46 -10.01 15.70
N GLU A 238 -6.93 -9.06 16.51
CA GLU A 238 -7.66 -9.32 17.75
C GLU A 238 -9.18 -9.30 17.58
N GLU A 239 -9.69 -8.65 16.52
CA GLU A 239 -11.13 -8.55 16.28
C GLU A 239 -11.69 -9.83 15.62
N PHE A 240 -12.94 -10.16 15.93
CA PHE A 240 -13.64 -11.30 15.37
C PHE A 240 -13.70 -11.21 13.83
N LEU A 241 -13.25 -12.26 13.14
CA LEU A 241 -13.07 -12.31 11.68
C LEU A 241 -12.14 -11.25 11.09
N ASN A 242 -11.22 -10.71 11.90
CA ASN A 242 -10.09 -9.89 11.50
C ASN A 242 -10.40 -8.77 10.48
N PRO A 243 -11.43 -7.91 10.69
CA PRO A 243 -11.71 -6.82 9.77
C PRO A 243 -10.51 -5.89 9.61
N ILE A 244 -10.43 -5.23 8.46
CA ILE A 244 -9.46 -4.14 8.28
C ILE A 244 -9.98 -2.90 9.01
N LYS A 245 -9.16 -2.32 9.87
CA LYS A 245 -9.47 -1.08 10.61
C LYS A 245 -8.25 -0.16 10.61
N GLN A 246 -8.43 1.08 11.07
CA GLN A 246 -7.32 2.02 11.18
C GLN A 246 -6.61 1.88 12.52
N ASP A 247 -5.29 1.79 12.50
CA ASP A 247 -4.42 1.78 13.68
C ASP A 247 -4.68 3.05 14.53
N VAL A 248 -4.64 2.89 15.85
CA VAL A 248 -4.92 3.95 16.83
C VAL A 248 -3.70 4.17 17.71
N LYS A 249 -3.11 5.37 17.62
CA LYS A 249 -1.97 5.78 18.45
C LYS A 249 -2.41 6.86 19.43
N LYS A 250 -2.29 6.58 20.73
CA LYS A 250 -2.69 7.51 21.82
C LYS A 250 -4.14 7.99 21.70
N GLY A 251 -5.05 7.07 21.37
CA GLY A 251 -6.49 7.35 21.23
C GLY A 251 -6.87 8.12 19.96
N LYS A 252 -5.94 8.34 19.02
CA LYS A 252 -6.19 9.02 17.75
C LYS A 252 -5.84 8.11 16.59
N LEU A 253 -6.59 8.24 15.50
CA LEU A 253 -6.31 7.56 14.23
C LEU A 253 -4.90 7.87 13.74
N ARG A 254 -4.15 6.83 13.39
CA ARG A 254 -2.78 6.96 12.89
C ARG A 254 -2.78 7.23 11.39
N TYR A 255 -1.97 8.22 11.01
CA TYR A 255 -1.69 8.55 9.62
C TYR A 255 -0.18 8.57 9.40
N VAL A 256 0.31 7.81 8.44
CA VAL A 256 1.69 7.92 7.98
C VAL A 256 1.88 9.27 7.29
N ARG A 257 2.99 9.94 7.60
CA ARG A 257 3.25 11.31 7.17
C ARG A 257 3.92 11.34 5.79
N ASN A 258 3.66 12.38 5.01
CA ASN A 258 4.33 12.57 3.73
C ASN A 258 5.80 12.92 3.96
N CYS A 259 6.71 12.04 3.55
CA CYS A 259 8.16 12.26 3.63
C CYS A 259 8.66 12.57 2.22
N PHE A 260 9.11 13.80 1.98
CA PHE A 260 9.55 14.24 0.66
C PHE A 260 10.61 13.29 0.08
N PRO A 261 10.46 12.81 -1.18
CA PRO A 261 9.49 13.20 -2.21
C PRO A 261 8.20 12.35 -2.28
N HIS A 262 7.94 11.51 -1.28
CA HIS A 262 6.86 10.52 -1.27
C HIS A 262 5.55 11.05 -0.64
N LYS A 263 4.43 10.81 -1.34
CA LYS A 263 3.08 11.06 -0.83
C LYS A 263 2.48 9.76 -0.31
N GLY A 264 2.16 9.71 0.99
CA GLY A 264 1.57 8.53 1.62
C GLY A 264 2.37 7.25 1.36
N TYR A 265 1.68 6.13 1.19
CA TYR A 265 2.27 4.87 0.74
C TYR A 265 2.59 4.89 -0.76
N LEU A 266 3.74 4.36 -1.15
CA LEU A 266 4.23 4.33 -2.54
C LEU A 266 3.60 3.23 -3.39
N TRP A 267 2.98 2.23 -2.77
CA TRP A 267 2.40 1.04 -3.41
C TRP A 267 0.97 0.88 -2.97
N ASN A 268 0.23 -0.01 -3.62
CA ASN A 268 -0.90 -0.62 -2.91
C ASN A 268 -0.28 -1.54 -1.86
N TYR A 269 -0.54 -1.24 -0.59
CA TYR A 269 0.03 -1.95 0.54
C TYR A 269 -1.01 -2.88 1.15
N GLY A 270 -0.56 -4.02 1.64
CA GLY A 270 -1.41 -4.98 2.33
C GLY A 270 -0.62 -6.22 2.70
N ALA A 271 -1.30 -7.35 2.84
CA ALA A 271 -0.66 -8.57 3.31
C ALA A 271 -1.10 -9.81 2.53
N PHE A 272 -0.31 -10.88 2.65
CA PHE A 272 -0.73 -12.20 2.23
C PHE A 272 -1.57 -12.89 3.33
N PRO A 273 -2.78 -13.39 3.00
CA PRO A 273 -3.56 -14.16 3.94
C PRO A 273 -2.87 -15.49 4.23
N ARG A 274 -3.17 -16.11 5.37
CA ARG A 274 -2.58 -17.39 5.78
C ARG A 274 -1.05 -17.38 5.83
N THR A 275 -0.49 -16.26 6.29
CA THR A 275 0.93 -16.11 6.61
C THR A 275 1.05 -15.45 7.97
N TRP A 276 2.18 -15.67 8.65
CA TRP A 276 2.46 -15.08 9.95
C TRP A 276 3.97 -14.96 10.20
N GLU A 277 4.41 -13.76 10.55
CA GLU A 277 5.78 -13.46 11.03
C GLU A 277 5.88 -13.86 12.51
N ASP A 278 6.29 -15.11 12.77
CA ASP A 278 6.23 -15.71 14.12
C ASP A 278 7.11 -14.95 15.15
N PRO A 279 6.52 -14.29 16.17
CA PRO A 279 7.28 -13.55 17.18
C PRO A 279 7.96 -14.47 18.21
N ASN A 280 7.71 -15.79 18.14
CA ASN A 280 8.29 -16.77 19.04
C ASN A 280 9.64 -17.31 18.51
N VAL A 281 9.99 -17.02 17.26
CA VAL A 281 11.21 -17.51 16.60
C VAL A 281 12.08 -16.31 16.22
N VAL A 282 13.40 -16.46 16.36
CA VAL A 282 14.37 -15.47 15.87
C VAL A 282 14.79 -15.86 14.45
N HIS A 283 14.51 -15.01 13.47
CA HIS A 283 14.89 -15.26 12.08
C HIS A 283 16.42 -15.19 11.91
N PRO A 284 17.03 -16.17 11.25
CA PRO A 284 18.49 -16.24 11.13
C PRO A 284 19.09 -15.12 10.29
N GLU A 285 18.34 -14.50 9.37
CA GLU A 285 18.81 -13.44 8.47
C GLU A 285 18.92 -12.09 9.16
N THR A 286 17.90 -11.74 9.93
CA THR A 286 17.73 -10.45 10.60
C THR A 286 18.22 -10.47 12.05
N LYS A 287 18.35 -11.66 12.65
CA LYS A 287 18.63 -11.88 14.08
C LYS A 287 17.58 -11.25 15.00
N ALA A 288 16.37 -11.06 14.48
CA ALA A 288 15.23 -10.47 15.16
C ALA A 288 14.04 -11.45 15.15
N LYS A 289 13.06 -11.21 16.02
CA LYS A 289 11.78 -11.95 16.02
C LYS A 289 10.87 -11.42 14.93
N GLY A 290 9.89 -12.20 14.46
CA GLY A 290 8.82 -11.67 13.60
C GLY A 290 7.98 -10.60 14.31
N ASP A 291 7.39 -9.68 13.56
CA ASP A 291 6.56 -8.57 14.05
C ASP A 291 5.13 -8.99 14.49
N ASN A 292 4.84 -10.30 14.44
CA ASN A 292 3.56 -10.90 14.79
C ASN A 292 2.41 -10.58 13.82
N ASP A 293 2.67 -10.04 12.64
CA ASP A 293 1.68 -9.71 11.61
C ASP A 293 1.69 -10.70 10.43
N PRO A 294 0.70 -10.65 9.53
CA PRO A 294 0.74 -11.40 8.28
C PRO A 294 1.79 -10.78 7.35
N LEU A 295 2.40 -11.60 6.50
CA LEU A 295 3.52 -11.19 5.65
C LEU A 295 3.14 -10.03 4.71
N ASP A 296 3.90 -8.94 4.81
CA ASP A 296 3.60 -7.67 4.17
C ASP A 296 3.94 -7.63 2.68
N VAL A 297 3.13 -6.90 1.92
CA VAL A 297 3.13 -6.91 0.46
C VAL A 297 3.03 -5.50 -0.12
N CYS A 298 3.96 -5.17 -1.01
CA CYS A 298 4.00 -3.95 -1.82
C CYS A 298 3.66 -4.27 -3.28
N GLU A 299 2.44 -3.92 -3.71
CA GLU A 299 1.98 -4.16 -5.08
C GLU A 299 2.20 -2.94 -5.99
N ILE A 300 2.95 -3.15 -7.07
CA ILE A 300 3.60 -2.09 -7.85
C ILE A 300 2.89 -1.73 -9.16
N GLY A 301 1.73 -2.34 -9.47
CA GLY A 301 0.98 -2.11 -10.69
C GLY A 301 0.42 -0.69 -10.83
N GLU A 302 0.02 -0.31 -12.03
CA GLU A 302 -0.38 1.07 -12.37
C GLU A 302 -1.70 1.51 -11.74
N LEU A 303 -2.60 0.57 -11.43
CA LEU A 303 -3.91 0.87 -10.85
C LEU A 303 -3.84 1.03 -9.33
N VAL A 304 -4.44 2.09 -8.81
CA VAL A 304 -4.64 2.26 -7.36
C VAL A 304 -5.74 1.29 -6.91
N GLY A 305 -5.43 0.46 -5.92
CA GLY A 305 -6.35 -0.50 -5.32
C GLY A 305 -7.33 0.15 -4.34
N TYR A 306 -8.09 -0.67 -3.63
CA TYR A 306 -8.98 -0.22 -2.56
C TYR A 306 -8.88 -1.13 -1.33
N THR A 307 -9.10 -0.57 -0.13
CA THR A 307 -9.09 -1.32 1.12
C THR A 307 -10.09 -2.48 1.09
N GLY A 308 -9.63 -3.67 1.44
CA GLY A 308 -10.36 -4.94 1.39
C GLY A 308 -10.36 -5.62 0.02
N GLN A 309 -9.69 -5.05 -0.99
CA GLN A 309 -9.57 -5.70 -2.29
C GLN A 309 -8.73 -6.97 -2.18
N VAL A 310 -9.27 -8.10 -2.68
CA VAL A 310 -8.48 -9.30 -2.91
C VAL A 310 -7.95 -9.26 -4.36
N LYS A 311 -6.62 -9.16 -4.51
CA LYS A 311 -5.93 -9.12 -5.81
C LYS A 311 -5.17 -10.41 -6.05
N GLN A 312 -5.14 -10.86 -7.30
CA GLN A 312 -4.27 -11.95 -7.72
C GLN A 312 -2.94 -11.35 -8.17
N VAL A 313 -1.86 -11.75 -7.53
CA VAL A 313 -0.53 -11.16 -7.74
C VAL A 313 0.51 -12.23 -7.99
N LYS A 314 1.62 -11.85 -8.60
CA LYS A 314 2.83 -12.68 -8.66
C LYS A 314 3.98 -12.02 -7.91
N VAL A 315 4.75 -12.86 -7.23
CA VAL A 315 5.93 -12.47 -6.46
C VAL A 315 7.11 -12.18 -7.38
N LEU A 316 7.81 -11.08 -7.11
CA LEU A 316 8.99 -10.62 -7.86
C LEU A 316 10.24 -10.60 -6.98
N GLY A 317 10.12 -10.26 -5.69
CA GLY A 317 11.25 -10.19 -4.77
C GLY A 317 10.82 -9.86 -3.35
N VAL A 318 11.80 -9.68 -2.45
CA VAL A 318 11.56 -9.38 -1.03
C VAL A 318 12.64 -8.47 -0.45
N MET A 319 12.29 -7.60 0.50
CA MET A 319 13.23 -6.78 1.27
C MET A 319 13.16 -7.12 2.76
N ALA A 320 14.31 -7.20 3.42
CA ALA A 320 14.45 -7.60 4.82
C ALA A 320 14.46 -6.37 5.76
N LEU A 321 13.31 -5.77 6.04
CA LEU A 321 13.24 -4.63 6.97
C LEU A 321 13.43 -5.12 8.41
N LEU A 322 14.17 -4.31 9.18
CA LEU A 322 14.19 -4.32 10.63
C LEU A 322 13.38 -3.12 11.09
N ASP A 323 12.10 -3.34 11.41
CA ASP A 323 11.21 -2.29 11.89
C ASP A 323 11.18 -2.33 13.42
N GLU A 324 11.79 -1.33 14.07
CA GLU A 324 11.89 -1.28 15.54
C GLU A 324 12.47 -2.57 16.18
N GLU A 325 13.49 -3.16 15.55
CA GLU A 325 14.18 -4.39 15.97
C GLU A 325 13.37 -5.69 15.76
N GLU A 326 12.27 -5.62 15.02
CA GLU A 326 11.47 -6.78 14.58
C GLU A 326 11.73 -7.07 13.09
N THR A 327 11.67 -8.35 12.72
CA THR A 327 11.73 -8.82 11.33
C THR A 327 10.40 -8.50 10.68
N ASP A 328 10.49 -7.80 9.55
CA ASP A 328 9.31 -7.26 8.89
C ASP A 328 9.50 -7.32 7.36
N TRP A 329 9.34 -8.52 6.79
CA TRP A 329 9.63 -8.76 5.38
C TRP A 329 8.64 -8.05 4.46
N LYS A 330 9.16 -7.34 3.44
CA LYS A 330 8.35 -6.62 2.45
C LYS A 330 8.43 -7.32 1.10
N ILE A 331 7.39 -8.07 0.74
CA ILE A 331 7.31 -8.76 -0.55
C ILE A 331 6.96 -7.76 -1.66
N ILE A 332 7.71 -7.77 -2.75
CA ILE A 332 7.42 -6.99 -3.96
C ILE A 332 6.62 -7.85 -4.93
N VAL A 333 5.44 -7.38 -5.32
CA VAL A 333 4.52 -8.11 -6.19
C VAL A 333 3.92 -7.21 -7.27
N ILE A 334 3.32 -7.82 -8.29
CA ILE A 334 2.50 -7.12 -9.29
C ILE A 334 1.18 -7.86 -9.53
N ASP A 335 0.09 -7.12 -9.68
CA ASP A 335 -1.21 -7.67 -10.13
C ASP A 335 -1.04 -8.39 -11.47
N ILE A 336 -1.54 -9.62 -11.59
CA ILE A 336 -1.44 -10.41 -12.82
C ILE A 336 -2.16 -9.75 -14.01
N ASN A 337 -3.11 -8.85 -13.72
CA ASN A 337 -3.88 -8.11 -14.72
C ASN A 337 -3.22 -6.79 -15.13
N ASP A 338 -2.07 -6.44 -14.53
CA ASP A 338 -1.33 -5.23 -14.89
C ASP A 338 -0.73 -5.35 -16.31
N PRO A 339 -0.75 -4.30 -17.14
CA PRO A 339 -0.15 -4.33 -18.47
C PRO A 339 1.35 -4.66 -18.49
N LEU A 340 2.10 -4.34 -17.41
CA LEU A 340 3.51 -4.70 -17.26
C LEU A 340 3.70 -6.10 -16.68
N ALA A 341 2.67 -6.76 -16.14
CA ALA A 341 2.81 -8.06 -15.52
C ALA A 341 3.55 -9.06 -16.42
N PRO A 342 3.26 -9.24 -17.72
CA PRO A 342 4.01 -10.19 -18.56
C PRO A 342 5.52 -9.94 -18.65
N LYS A 343 5.98 -8.70 -18.40
CA LYS A 343 7.37 -8.27 -18.49
C LYS A 343 8.14 -8.35 -17.16
N LEU A 344 7.45 -8.49 -16.03
CA LEU A 344 8.06 -8.55 -14.69
C LEU A 344 8.00 -9.98 -14.15
N ASN A 345 9.08 -10.74 -14.18
CA ASN A 345 9.10 -12.14 -13.74
C ASN A 345 10.08 -12.42 -12.60
N ASP A 346 11.06 -11.53 -12.40
CA ASP A 346 11.97 -11.53 -11.26
C ASP A 346 12.31 -10.07 -10.86
N ILE A 347 13.05 -9.89 -9.77
CA ILE A 347 13.29 -8.57 -9.18
C ILE A 347 14.08 -7.62 -10.11
N GLU A 348 14.96 -8.16 -10.95
CA GLU A 348 15.76 -7.38 -11.89
C GLU A 348 14.90 -6.70 -12.98
N ASP A 349 13.74 -7.29 -13.29
CA ASP A 349 12.81 -6.70 -14.25
C ASP A 349 12.16 -5.43 -13.70
N VAL A 350 11.99 -5.35 -12.37
CA VAL A 350 11.45 -4.15 -11.70
C VAL A 350 12.38 -2.96 -11.93
N GLU A 351 13.68 -3.10 -11.68
CA GLU A 351 14.63 -2.00 -11.91
C GLU A 351 14.76 -1.65 -13.40
N ARG A 352 14.56 -2.64 -14.30
CA ARG A 352 14.59 -2.41 -15.75
C ARG A 352 13.39 -1.60 -16.26
N HIS A 353 12.19 -1.88 -15.74
CA HIS A 353 10.94 -1.30 -16.25
C HIS A 353 10.39 -0.15 -15.38
N LEU A 354 10.77 -0.11 -14.10
CA LEU A 354 10.35 0.86 -13.09
C LEU A 354 11.60 1.41 -12.35
N PRO A 355 12.55 2.03 -13.06
CA PRO A 355 13.86 2.39 -12.51
C PRO A 355 13.73 3.33 -11.30
N GLY A 356 14.48 3.02 -10.23
CA GLY A 356 14.49 3.77 -8.99
C GLY A 356 13.36 3.44 -8.00
N LEU A 357 12.39 2.60 -8.37
CA LEU A 357 11.30 2.20 -7.46
C LEU A 357 11.83 1.44 -6.24
N LEU A 358 12.76 0.49 -6.43
CA LEU A 358 13.33 -0.30 -5.32
C LEU A 358 14.14 0.59 -4.37
N ARG A 359 14.91 1.54 -4.93
CA ARG A 359 15.63 2.53 -4.12
C ARG A 359 14.67 3.44 -3.34
N ALA A 360 13.58 3.89 -3.95
CA ALA A 360 12.54 4.66 -3.26
C ALA A 360 11.84 3.83 -2.17
N THR A 361 11.66 2.53 -2.40
CA THR A 361 11.11 1.58 -1.42
C THR A 361 12.00 1.45 -0.20
N ASN A 362 13.30 1.24 -0.41
CA ASN A 362 14.29 1.23 0.67
C ASN A 362 14.24 2.53 1.49
N GLU A 363 14.31 3.67 0.81
CA GLU A 363 14.28 4.99 1.45
C GLU A 363 12.99 5.21 2.25
N TRP A 364 11.83 4.87 1.67
CA TRP A 364 10.54 5.08 2.32
C TRP A 364 10.45 4.34 3.65
N PHE A 365 10.76 3.03 3.68
CA PHE A 365 10.68 2.23 4.89
C PHE A 365 11.73 2.62 5.95
N ARG A 366 12.86 3.17 5.55
CA ARG A 366 13.84 3.75 6.48
C ARG A 366 13.27 4.97 7.21
N ILE A 367 12.61 5.87 6.49
CA ILE A 367 12.29 7.21 7.01
C ILE A 367 10.85 7.43 7.48
N TYR A 368 9.90 6.57 7.11
CA TYR A 368 8.46 6.87 7.28
C TYR A 368 8.01 7.10 8.74
N LYS A 369 8.74 6.53 9.71
CA LYS A 369 8.50 6.68 11.16
C LYS A 369 9.29 7.82 11.81
N ILE A 370 10.24 8.46 11.11
CA ILE A 370 11.02 9.59 11.64
C ILE A 370 10.12 10.80 12.02
N PRO A 371 9.11 11.20 11.23
CA PRO A 371 8.17 12.26 11.61
C PRO A 371 7.39 11.99 12.90
N ASP A 372 7.30 10.71 13.29
CA ASP A 372 6.65 10.23 14.50
C ASP A 372 7.60 10.21 15.72
N GLY A 373 8.84 10.65 15.55
CA GLY A 373 9.88 10.70 16.59
C GLY A 373 10.61 9.38 16.82
N LYS A 374 10.47 8.41 15.90
CA LYS A 374 11.18 7.12 15.95
C LYS A 374 12.51 7.20 15.19
N PRO A 375 13.49 6.33 15.50
CA PRO A 375 14.72 6.24 14.72
C PRO A 375 14.46 5.80 13.28
N GLU A 376 15.48 5.94 12.45
CA GLU A 376 15.51 5.37 11.10
C GLU A 376 15.52 3.84 11.19
N ASN A 377 14.65 3.17 10.44
CA ASN A 377 14.66 1.71 10.34
C ASN A 377 15.87 1.22 9.55
N GLN A 378 16.22 -0.04 9.74
CA GLN A 378 17.37 -0.66 9.07
C GLN A 378 16.90 -1.78 8.14
N PHE A 379 17.78 -2.21 7.24
CA PHE A 379 17.55 -3.40 6.43
C PHE A 379 18.69 -4.39 6.64
N ALA A 380 18.38 -5.68 6.68
CA ALA A 380 19.40 -6.70 6.45
C ALA A 380 19.88 -6.66 4.99
N PHE A 381 20.96 -7.38 4.69
CA PHE A 381 21.57 -7.43 3.33
C PHE A 381 21.88 -6.04 2.73
N SER A 382 22.19 -5.05 3.58
CA SER A 382 22.43 -3.66 3.13
C SER A 382 21.28 -3.05 2.32
N GLY A 383 20.05 -3.53 2.50
CA GLY A 383 18.89 -3.03 1.75
C GLY A 383 18.67 -3.65 0.38
N GLU A 384 19.43 -4.70 0.02
CA GLU A 384 19.22 -5.46 -1.21
C GLU A 384 17.82 -6.08 -1.25
N CYS A 385 17.11 -5.89 -2.36
CA CYS A 385 15.88 -6.63 -2.62
C CYS A 385 16.25 -8.00 -3.22
N LYS A 386 16.01 -9.07 -2.46
CA LYS A 386 16.26 -10.44 -2.90
C LYS A 386 15.26 -10.85 -3.98
N ASN A 387 15.70 -11.76 -4.84
CA ASN A 387 14.95 -12.23 -5.99
C ASN A 387 13.69 -13.04 -5.62
N LYS A 388 12.91 -13.38 -6.64
CA LYS A 388 11.66 -14.14 -6.50
C LYS A 388 11.85 -15.46 -5.77
N LYS A 389 12.93 -16.19 -6.04
CA LYS A 389 13.18 -17.49 -5.40
C LYS A 389 13.26 -17.33 -3.88
N TYR A 390 14.08 -16.38 -3.41
CA TYR A 390 14.22 -16.08 -1.99
C TYR A 390 12.90 -15.60 -1.38
N ALA A 391 12.18 -14.73 -2.10
CA ALA A 391 10.88 -14.24 -1.66
C ALA A 391 9.87 -15.38 -1.44
N MET A 392 9.84 -16.37 -2.32
CA MET A 392 8.98 -17.54 -2.15
C MET A 392 9.40 -18.41 -0.95
N GLU A 393 10.70 -18.53 -0.65
CA GLU A 393 11.17 -19.23 0.55
C GLU A 393 10.63 -18.55 1.83
N VAL A 394 10.66 -17.21 1.90
CA VAL A 394 10.05 -16.43 3.01
C VAL A 394 8.54 -16.63 3.07
N VAL A 395 7.84 -16.59 1.93
CA VAL A 395 6.39 -16.83 1.87
C VAL A 395 6.04 -18.22 2.41
N HIS A 396 6.80 -19.25 2.04
CA HIS A 396 6.60 -20.60 2.54
C HIS A 396 6.84 -20.70 4.06
N GLU A 397 7.89 -20.06 4.57
CA GLU A 397 8.17 -20.02 6.01
C GLU A 397 7.02 -19.39 6.80
N CYS A 398 6.53 -18.23 6.38
CA CYS A 398 5.43 -17.54 7.05
C CYS A 398 4.10 -18.31 6.91
N ALA A 399 3.89 -19.02 5.80
CA ALA A 399 2.72 -19.91 5.64
C ALA A 399 2.78 -21.10 6.60
N ASP A 400 3.93 -21.75 6.73
CA ASP A 400 4.16 -22.84 7.69
C ASP A 400 3.97 -22.37 9.14
N ALA A 401 4.41 -21.14 9.46
CA ALA A 401 4.18 -20.52 10.76
C ALA A 401 2.68 -20.30 11.04
N TRP A 402 1.93 -19.80 10.05
CA TRP A 402 0.47 -19.68 10.15
C TRP A 402 -0.23 -21.03 10.33
N GLU A 403 0.21 -22.09 9.65
CA GLU A 403 -0.35 -23.43 9.85
C GLU A 403 -0.11 -23.96 11.28
N LYS A 404 1.07 -23.69 11.85
CA LYS A 404 1.38 -24.01 13.26
C LYS A 404 0.51 -23.20 14.23
N LEU A 405 0.26 -21.92 13.93
CA LEU A 405 -0.66 -21.06 14.67
C LEU A 405 -2.08 -21.64 14.67
N MET A 406 -2.64 -21.93 13.49
CA MET A 406 -4.00 -22.46 13.35
C MET A 406 -4.19 -23.86 13.94
N SER A 407 -3.14 -24.68 13.95
CA SER A 407 -3.17 -26.02 14.57
C SER A 407 -2.90 -26.03 16.08
N GLY A 408 -2.68 -24.85 16.69
CA GLY A 408 -2.40 -24.72 18.13
C GLY A 408 -1.00 -25.17 18.55
N LYS A 409 -0.07 -25.34 17.60
CA LYS A 409 1.33 -25.72 17.86
C LYS A 409 2.22 -24.52 18.21
N SER A 410 1.80 -23.31 17.87
CA SER A 410 2.44 -22.05 18.26
C SER A 410 1.54 -21.26 19.22
N ASN A 411 2.15 -20.45 20.09
CA ASN A 411 1.39 -19.57 20.99
C ASN A 411 0.74 -18.44 20.17
N ARG A 412 -0.60 -18.37 20.19
CA ARG A 412 -1.38 -17.38 19.45
C ARG A 412 -1.41 -15.98 20.07
N GLY A 413 -1.04 -15.83 21.35
CA GLY A 413 -1.23 -14.56 22.07
C GLY A 413 -2.67 -14.07 22.00
N ASP A 414 -2.86 -12.82 21.59
CA ASP A 414 -4.17 -12.16 21.48
C ASP A 414 -4.84 -12.31 20.10
N ILE A 415 -4.26 -13.10 19.19
CA ILE A 415 -4.80 -13.29 17.84
C ILE A 415 -6.11 -14.06 17.90
N SER A 416 -7.16 -13.47 17.34
CA SER A 416 -8.45 -14.11 17.04
C SER A 416 -8.28 -15.01 15.81
N LEU A 417 -8.43 -16.33 16.01
CA LEU A 417 -8.37 -17.38 15.00
C LEU A 417 -9.76 -17.75 14.46
N ALA A 418 -10.76 -16.91 14.74
CA ALA A 418 -12.11 -17.07 14.22
C ALA A 418 -12.06 -17.13 12.69
N ASN A 419 -12.62 -18.20 12.13
CA ASN A 419 -12.56 -18.50 10.71
C ASN A 419 -13.84 -19.22 10.29
N THR A 420 -14.19 -19.14 9.02
CA THR A 420 -15.41 -19.73 8.46
C THR A 420 -15.15 -20.86 7.47
N SER A 421 -13.90 -21.02 7.02
CA SER A 421 -13.51 -21.98 5.98
C SER A 421 -12.98 -23.32 6.50
N SER A 422 -12.56 -23.40 7.77
CA SER A 422 -11.87 -24.57 8.31
C SER A 422 -12.67 -25.24 9.44
N GLU A 423 -13.64 -26.10 9.10
CA GLU A 423 -14.52 -26.80 10.07
C GLU A 423 -13.78 -27.60 11.16
N GLN A 424 -12.51 -27.96 10.92
CA GLN A 424 -11.67 -28.68 11.86
C GLN A 424 -11.01 -27.77 12.91
N SER A 425 -11.04 -26.46 12.72
CA SER A 425 -10.47 -25.48 13.64
C SER A 425 -11.35 -25.35 14.89
N PRO A 426 -10.77 -25.29 16.10
CA PRO A 426 -11.55 -25.08 17.33
C PRO A 426 -12.26 -23.72 17.37
N ASP A 427 -11.79 -22.74 16.61
CA ASP A 427 -12.37 -21.40 16.49
C ASP A 427 -13.26 -21.25 15.22
N TRP A 428 -13.63 -22.37 14.58
CA TRP A 428 -14.51 -22.33 13.41
C TRP A 428 -15.91 -21.82 13.76
N VAL A 429 -16.47 -20.99 12.88
CA VAL A 429 -17.83 -20.47 12.99
C VAL A 429 -18.58 -20.65 11.67
N ASP A 430 -19.85 -21.04 11.74
CA ASP A 430 -20.73 -21.10 10.57
C ASP A 430 -20.97 -19.69 10.03
N SER A 431 -20.52 -19.42 8.81
CA SER A 431 -20.63 -18.10 8.18
C SER A 431 -22.06 -17.58 8.09
N LYS A 432 -23.05 -18.47 7.98
CA LYS A 432 -24.48 -18.10 7.93
C LYS A 432 -25.03 -17.62 9.28
N GLN A 433 -24.34 -17.93 10.38
CA GLN A 433 -24.72 -17.52 11.73
C GLN A 433 -23.99 -16.26 12.18
N VAL A 434 -23.04 -15.76 11.38
CA VAL A 434 -22.29 -14.54 11.66
C VAL A 434 -23.20 -13.33 11.50
N ASN A 435 -23.53 -12.68 12.62
CA ASN A 435 -24.34 -11.47 12.66
C ASN A 435 -23.46 -10.21 12.73
N LEU A 436 -23.06 -9.69 11.57
CA LEU A 436 -22.36 -8.40 11.46
C LEU A 436 -23.32 -7.29 11.03
N PRO A 437 -23.11 -6.03 11.47
CA PRO A 437 -23.88 -4.89 10.99
C PRO A 437 -23.87 -4.77 9.46
N ASP A 438 -24.97 -4.25 8.91
CA ASP A 438 -25.06 -3.99 7.47
C ASP A 438 -24.02 -2.95 7.00
N GLY A 439 -23.56 -3.13 5.77
CA GLY A 439 -22.65 -2.18 5.12
C GLY A 439 -23.34 -0.84 4.87
N GLN A 440 -22.81 0.25 5.44
CA GLN A 440 -23.43 1.57 5.36
C GLN A 440 -22.95 2.38 4.15
N ASN A 441 -21.75 2.10 3.64
CA ASN A 441 -21.12 2.79 2.50
C ASN A 441 -21.11 4.33 2.63
N LEU A 442 -20.85 4.84 3.84
CA LEU A 442 -20.77 6.27 4.12
C LEU A 442 -19.55 6.92 3.43
N PRO A 443 -19.65 8.21 3.03
CA PRO A 443 -18.49 8.94 2.54
C PRO A 443 -17.45 9.11 3.66
N PRO A 444 -16.14 9.18 3.34
CA PRO A 444 -15.08 9.36 4.35
C PRO A 444 -15.30 10.61 5.20
N ALA A 445 -15.00 10.51 6.49
CA ALA A 445 -14.89 11.67 7.38
C ALA A 445 -13.72 12.57 6.95
N PRO A 446 -13.77 13.88 7.25
CA PRO A 446 -12.67 14.78 6.95
C PRO A 446 -11.40 14.37 7.71
N ILE A 447 -10.26 14.43 7.02
CA ILE A 447 -8.93 14.21 7.61
C ILE A 447 -8.39 15.56 8.10
N ASP A 448 -7.72 15.57 9.24
CA ASP A 448 -7.06 16.76 9.77
C ASP A 448 -5.96 17.25 8.79
N GLY A 449 -5.95 18.57 8.52
CA GLY A 449 -5.04 19.17 7.54
C GLY A 449 -3.56 19.04 7.88
N SER A 450 -3.19 18.64 9.10
CA SER A 450 -1.79 18.33 9.44
C SER A 450 -1.24 17.11 8.68
N VAL A 451 -2.09 16.22 8.17
CA VAL A 451 -1.66 15.06 7.37
C VAL A 451 -1.05 15.48 6.03
N ASP A 452 -1.47 16.63 5.49
CA ASP A 452 -0.95 17.16 4.21
C ASP A 452 0.49 17.71 4.32
N LYS A 453 1.00 17.90 5.54
CA LYS A 453 2.36 18.41 5.77
C LYS A 453 3.41 17.49 5.16
N TRP A 454 4.28 18.08 4.33
CA TRP A 454 5.50 17.44 3.84
C TRP A 454 6.64 17.59 4.85
N PHE A 455 7.26 16.48 5.20
CA PHE A 455 8.47 16.43 6.01
C PHE A 455 9.68 16.28 5.10
N PHE A 456 10.68 17.14 5.29
CA PHE A 456 11.95 17.08 4.57
C PHE A 456 12.97 16.43 5.51
N ILE A 457 13.17 15.13 5.31
CA ILE A 457 14.10 14.33 6.10
C ILE A 457 15.37 14.22 5.28
N SER A 458 16.47 14.77 5.80
CA SER A 458 17.78 14.49 5.23
C SER A 458 18.20 13.12 5.72
N GLY A 459 18.13 12.10 4.86
CA GLY A 459 18.79 10.83 5.14
C GLY A 459 20.27 11.09 5.40
N ALA A 460 20.90 10.31 6.28
CA ALA A 460 22.35 10.25 6.29
C ALA A 460 22.78 9.89 4.86
N ALA A 461 23.49 10.79 4.18
CA ALA A 461 23.95 10.57 2.82
C ALA A 461 24.73 9.24 2.80
N VAL A 462 24.20 8.24 2.09
CA VAL A 462 24.88 6.99 1.77
C VAL A 462 25.35 7.06 0.33
#